data_AF-A0A1X7K5A3-F1
#
_entry.id   AF-A0A1X7K5A3-F1
#
_cell.length_a   1.000
_cell.length_b   1.000
_cell.length_c   1.000
_cell.angle_alpha   90.00
_cell.angle_beta   90.00
_cell.angle_gamma   90.00
#
_symmetry.space_group_name_H-M   'P 1'
#
loop_
_entity.id
_entity.type
_entity.pdbx_description
1 polymer ?
#
loop_
_entity_poly.entity_id
_entity_poly.type
_entity_poly.pdbx_seq_one_letter_code
_entity_poly.pdbx_strand_id
1 'polypeptide(L)'
;MKNIVLVILSLIFNSCGAFKIHDKHELIDFEDNQVPDNNLKLNGYYFAELEREAQSFDQIQGAKIKYLSVFFIYEDGFVINISGVDGLTEYYCAKKMTFDNTYASAHEAIELMLESQKSEESRIRRICGFEPHDIGNKGVAKISNDSIKIQFYRIEKQKPRIDSFNSAYLYEINGIIKSDSGFVIKNEIEFRTNKTTVENTVFQFRRTEQKPDIDNYFIKNIDRFK
;
A
#
# COMPACT_ATOMS: atom_id res chain seq x y z
N MET A 1 24.21 26.41 28.38
CA MET A 1 23.45 26.83 27.17
C MET A 1 23.99 26.24 25.85
N LYS A 2 25.31 26.14 25.61
CA LYS A 2 25.86 25.53 24.38
C LYS A 2 25.47 24.06 24.15
N ASN A 3 25.28 23.27 25.21
CA ASN A 3 24.96 21.83 25.09
C ASN A 3 23.49 21.55 24.76
N ILE A 4 22.55 22.47 25.04
CA ILE A 4 21.12 22.27 24.73
C ILE A 4 20.85 22.49 23.23
N VAL A 5 21.56 23.45 22.61
CA VAL A 5 21.46 23.73 21.18
C VAL A 5 21.95 22.53 20.34
N LEU A 6 23.01 21.83 20.81
CA LEU A 6 23.54 20.65 20.13
C LEU A 6 22.58 19.45 20.20
N VAL A 7 21.83 19.28 21.30
CA VAL A 7 20.81 18.23 21.41
C VAL A 7 19.62 18.51 20.49
N ILE A 8 19.18 19.77 20.39
CA ILE A 8 18.10 20.17 19.47
C ILE A 8 18.52 20.01 18.00
N LEU A 9 19.76 20.38 17.64
CA LEU A 9 20.29 20.13 16.29
C LEU A 9 20.45 18.63 15.99
N SER A 10 20.84 17.80 16.97
CA SER A 10 20.90 16.34 16.78
C SER A 10 19.52 15.69 16.62
N LEU A 11 18.46 16.25 17.22
CA LEU A 11 17.09 15.78 17.05
C LEU A 11 16.52 16.14 15.68
N ILE A 12 16.94 17.26 15.08
CA ILE A 12 16.51 17.67 13.73
C ILE A 12 17.18 16.81 12.63
N PHE A 13 18.40 16.32 12.85
CA PHE A 13 19.13 15.48 11.88
C PHE A 13 18.97 13.96 12.09
N ASN A 14 18.22 13.52 13.10
CA ASN A 14 17.90 12.10 13.32
C ASN A 14 16.71 11.59 12.47
N SER A 15 16.26 12.31 11.43
CA SER A 15 15.31 11.76 10.45
C SER A 15 15.99 10.83 9.44
N CYS A 16 16.88 9.94 9.90
CA CYS A 16 17.26 8.76 9.12
C CYS A 16 16.05 7.81 9.09
N GLY A 17 15.16 8.02 8.12
CA GLY A 17 13.95 7.20 7.94
C GLY A 17 12.80 7.88 7.22
N ALA A 18 12.85 9.20 7.01
CA ALA A 18 11.79 9.92 6.31
C ALA A 18 12.10 10.01 4.80
N PHE A 19 11.33 9.30 3.98
CA PHE A 19 11.39 9.46 2.52
C PHE A 19 11.10 10.91 2.13
N LYS A 20 11.80 11.39 1.10
CA LYS A 20 11.47 12.67 0.47
C LYS A 20 10.14 12.52 -0.26
N ILE A 21 9.11 13.24 0.21
CA ILE A 21 7.77 13.18 -0.37
C ILE A 21 7.69 14.14 -1.56
N HIS A 22 7.30 13.62 -2.72
CA HIS A 22 7.07 14.38 -3.93
C HIS A 22 5.57 14.61 -4.17
N ASP A 23 5.23 15.58 -5.01
CA ASP A 23 3.86 15.78 -5.55
C ASP A 23 2.76 15.92 -4.49
N LYS A 24 3.12 16.34 -3.27
CA LYS A 24 2.17 16.49 -2.14
C LYS A 24 1.03 17.48 -2.39
N HIS A 25 1.22 18.42 -3.33
CA HIS A 25 0.22 19.43 -3.70
C HIS A 25 -0.90 18.85 -4.57
N GLU A 26 -0.68 17.68 -5.17
CA GLU A 26 -1.67 16.93 -5.96
C GLU A 26 -2.46 15.92 -5.11
N LEU A 27 -2.04 15.74 -3.84
CA LEU A 27 -2.68 14.81 -2.92
C LEU A 27 -4.10 15.28 -2.60
N ILE A 28 -5.06 14.36 -2.64
CA ILE A 28 -6.42 14.54 -2.18
C ILE A 28 -6.37 15.09 -0.76
N ASP A 29 -7.16 16.14 -0.50
CA ASP A 29 -7.39 16.64 0.85
C ASP A 29 -7.92 15.49 1.72
N PHE A 30 -7.15 15.16 2.75
CA PHE A 30 -7.37 14.01 3.62
C PHE A 30 -7.85 14.43 5.02
N GLU A 31 -7.88 15.73 5.33
CA GLU A 31 -8.21 16.20 6.69
C GLU A 31 -9.67 15.91 7.05
N ASP A 32 -10.58 16.13 6.10
CA ASP A 32 -12.04 15.95 6.28
C ASP A 32 -12.63 14.90 5.31
N ASN A 33 -11.78 14.03 4.74
CA ASN A 33 -12.23 13.05 3.76
C ASN A 33 -12.96 11.88 4.42
N GLN A 34 -14.06 11.44 3.81
CA GLN A 34 -14.82 10.28 4.25
C GLN A 34 -15.34 9.48 3.05
N VAL A 35 -15.26 8.16 3.17
CA VAL A 35 -15.86 7.22 2.21
C VAL A 35 -17.33 7.04 2.60
N PRO A 36 -18.29 7.34 1.70
CA PRO A 36 -19.70 7.16 2.02
C PRO A 36 -20.05 5.68 2.27
N ASP A 37 -20.73 5.39 3.38
CA ASP A 37 -21.06 4.02 3.86
C ASP A 37 -21.77 3.13 2.82
N ASN A 38 -22.48 3.75 1.86
CA ASN A 38 -23.29 3.02 0.88
C ASN A 38 -22.55 2.70 -0.43
N ASN A 39 -21.32 3.20 -0.62
CA ASN A 39 -20.62 3.08 -1.89
C ASN A 39 -19.73 1.85 -1.96
N LEU A 40 -19.13 1.43 -0.84
CA LEU A 40 -18.20 0.30 -0.76
C LEU A 40 -18.33 -0.41 0.59
N LYS A 41 -18.20 -1.74 0.58
CA LYS A 41 -18.00 -2.54 1.80
C LYS A 41 -16.63 -2.28 2.39
N LEU A 42 -16.60 -1.88 3.66
CA LEU A 42 -15.37 -1.57 4.37
C LEU A 42 -14.96 -2.67 5.38
N ASN A 43 -15.68 -3.78 5.48
CA ASN A 43 -15.34 -4.89 6.39
C ASN A 43 -14.51 -5.99 5.71
N GLY A 44 -13.46 -5.58 5.01
CA GLY A 44 -12.56 -6.49 4.29
C GLY A 44 -11.54 -5.75 3.44
N TYR A 45 -11.14 -6.38 2.34
CA TYR A 45 -10.25 -5.78 1.34
C TYR A 45 -10.78 -6.00 -0.08
N TYR A 46 -10.36 -5.12 -0.99
CA TYR A 46 -10.59 -5.26 -2.42
C TYR A 46 -9.34 -5.85 -3.06
N PHE A 47 -9.49 -6.82 -3.96
CA PHE A 47 -8.35 -7.46 -4.62
C PHE A 47 -8.56 -7.62 -6.12
N ALA A 48 -7.46 -7.62 -6.85
CA ALA A 48 -7.38 -8.04 -8.24
C ALA A 48 -6.41 -9.22 -8.36
N GLU A 49 -6.83 -10.24 -9.10
CA GLU A 49 -6.00 -11.39 -9.48
C GLU A 49 -5.18 -11.04 -10.72
N LEU A 50 -3.86 -11.17 -10.62
CA LEU A 50 -2.92 -10.75 -11.64
C LEU A 50 -1.84 -11.80 -11.87
N GLU A 51 -1.22 -11.75 -13.05
CA GLU A 51 -0.12 -12.63 -13.42
C GLU A 51 1.10 -11.82 -13.86
N ARG A 52 2.31 -12.23 -13.45
CA ARG A 52 3.57 -11.66 -13.92
C ARG A 52 4.50 -12.75 -14.43
N GLU A 53 5.38 -12.38 -15.35
CA GLU A 53 6.47 -13.27 -15.75
C GLU A 53 7.37 -13.56 -14.55
N ALA A 54 7.79 -14.83 -14.44
CA ALA A 54 8.79 -15.23 -13.45
C ALA A 54 10.13 -14.55 -13.78
N GLN A 55 10.76 -13.99 -12.76
CA GLN A 55 12.09 -13.41 -12.82
C GLN A 55 13.13 -14.44 -12.35
N SER A 56 14.42 -14.15 -12.55
CA SER A 56 15.52 -15.08 -12.27
C SER A 56 15.64 -15.50 -10.81
N PHE A 57 15.06 -14.74 -9.88
CA PHE A 57 15.03 -15.06 -8.45
C PHE A 57 13.77 -15.82 -8.02
N ASP A 58 12.75 -15.92 -8.87
CA ASP A 58 11.56 -16.70 -8.57
C ASP A 58 11.90 -18.18 -8.76
N GLN A 59 11.65 -19.03 -7.76
CA GLN A 59 12.02 -20.45 -7.77
C GLN A 59 11.10 -21.32 -8.64
N ILE A 60 10.56 -20.75 -9.72
CA ILE A 60 9.56 -21.37 -10.58
C ILE A 60 9.98 -21.15 -12.03
N GLN A 61 10.14 -22.24 -12.76
CA GLN A 61 10.54 -22.21 -14.16
C GLN A 61 9.30 -22.31 -15.06
N GLY A 62 9.15 -21.36 -15.99
CA GLY A 62 8.22 -21.47 -17.12
C GLY A 62 6.74 -21.21 -16.82
N ALA A 63 6.37 -20.86 -15.59
CA ALA A 63 5.00 -20.48 -15.24
C ALA A 63 4.94 -19.01 -14.80
N LYS A 64 3.86 -18.32 -15.20
CA LYS A 64 3.57 -16.99 -14.67
C LYS A 64 3.24 -17.08 -13.18
N ILE A 65 3.67 -16.10 -12.42
CA ILE A 65 3.39 -15.99 -10.98
C ILE A 65 2.03 -15.36 -10.80
N LYS A 66 1.16 -16.05 -10.08
CA LYS A 66 -0.16 -15.58 -9.68
C LYS A 66 -0.03 -14.78 -8.40
N TYR A 67 -0.42 -13.52 -8.46
CA TYR A 67 -0.34 -12.60 -7.34
C TYR A 67 -1.59 -11.74 -7.24
N LEU A 68 -1.71 -11.08 -6.10
CA LEU A 68 -2.81 -10.17 -5.79
C LEU A 68 -2.30 -8.73 -5.68
N SER A 69 -3.11 -7.82 -6.19
CA SER A 69 -3.07 -6.40 -5.80
C SER A 69 -4.26 -6.12 -4.90
N VAL A 70 -4.03 -5.46 -3.76
CA VAL A 70 -4.98 -5.38 -2.65
C VAL A 70 -5.12 -3.96 -2.15
N PHE A 71 -6.34 -3.53 -1.89
CA PHE A 71 -6.66 -2.29 -1.18
C PHE A 71 -7.45 -2.57 0.08
N PHE A 72 -6.91 -2.14 1.22
CA PHE A 72 -7.68 -1.91 2.44
C PHE A 72 -8.10 -0.44 2.44
N ILE A 73 -9.41 -0.19 2.42
CA ILE A 73 -9.99 1.16 2.42
C ILE A 73 -10.70 1.37 3.76
N TYR A 74 -10.44 2.49 4.43
CA TYR A 74 -11.02 2.87 5.71
C TYR A 74 -12.12 3.94 5.54
N GLU A 75 -12.91 4.14 6.59
CA GLU A 75 -14.04 5.08 6.61
C GLU A 75 -13.60 6.53 6.40
N ASP A 76 -12.45 6.92 6.94
CA ASP A 76 -11.80 8.23 6.75
C ASP A 76 -11.12 8.36 5.36
N GLY A 77 -11.33 7.39 4.48
CA GLY A 77 -10.69 7.32 3.18
C GLY A 77 -9.20 7.01 3.22
N PHE A 78 -8.61 6.67 4.37
CA PHE A 78 -7.26 6.13 4.38
C PHE A 78 -7.20 4.83 3.57
N VAL A 79 -6.08 4.59 2.90
CA VAL A 79 -5.86 3.41 2.08
C VAL A 79 -4.51 2.80 2.39
N ILE A 80 -4.50 1.46 2.43
CA ILE A 80 -3.29 0.66 2.37
C ILE A 80 -3.36 -0.18 1.11
N ASN A 81 -2.41 0.04 0.22
CA ASN A 81 -2.16 -0.78 -0.95
C ASN A 81 -1.19 -1.91 -0.54
N ILE A 82 -1.46 -3.14 -0.95
CA ILE A 82 -0.44 -4.19 -1.01
C ILE A 82 -0.47 -4.77 -2.40
N SER A 83 0.57 -4.48 -3.18
CA SER A 83 0.72 -5.00 -4.53
C SER A 83 1.73 -6.13 -4.55
N GLY A 84 1.48 -7.16 -5.37
CA GLY A 84 2.47 -8.21 -5.61
C GLY A 84 2.48 -9.34 -4.58
N VAL A 85 1.40 -9.53 -3.81
CA VAL A 85 1.33 -10.63 -2.85
C VAL A 85 1.10 -11.94 -3.60
N ASP A 86 2.06 -12.85 -3.56
CA ASP A 86 1.94 -14.21 -4.11
C ASP A 86 2.03 -15.27 -3.01
N GLY A 87 1.69 -16.52 -3.33
CA GLY A 87 1.81 -17.64 -2.39
C GLY A 87 3.22 -18.25 -2.32
N LEU A 88 4.12 -17.84 -3.21
CA LEU A 88 5.36 -18.57 -3.50
C LEU A 88 6.54 -18.02 -2.73
N THR A 89 6.55 -16.72 -2.54
CA THR A 89 7.55 -16.03 -1.77
C THR A 89 7.45 -16.54 -0.35
N GLU A 90 8.55 -17.11 0.15
CA GLU A 90 8.68 -17.44 1.56
C GLU A 90 8.60 -16.13 2.37
N TYR A 91 7.39 -15.77 2.76
CA TYR A 91 7.22 -14.77 3.80
C TYR A 91 7.81 -15.38 5.07
N TYR A 92 8.68 -14.65 5.74
CA TYR A 92 9.22 -15.07 7.05
C TYR A 92 8.10 -15.42 8.06
N CYS A 93 6.88 -14.94 7.81
CA CYS A 93 5.68 -15.22 8.58
C CYS A 93 4.89 -16.45 8.15
N ALA A 94 5.10 -16.95 6.93
CA ALA A 94 4.56 -18.21 6.43
C ALA A 94 5.45 -19.41 6.87
N LYS A 95 5.90 -19.43 8.13
CA LYS A 95 6.85 -20.40 8.75
C LYS A 95 6.99 -21.71 7.94
N LYS A 96 8.02 -21.82 7.08
CA LYS A 96 8.38 -23.06 6.36
C LYS A 96 7.26 -23.69 5.51
N MET A 97 6.23 -22.94 5.15
CA MET A 97 5.17 -23.39 4.24
C MET A 97 5.51 -22.88 2.84
N THR A 98 5.80 -23.80 1.94
CA THR A 98 5.78 -23.53 0.49
C THR A 98 4.34 -23.69 0.04
N PHE A 99 3.69 -22.59 -0.35
CA PHE A 99 2.38 -22.69 -0.98
C PHE A 99 2.50 -22.85 -2.49
N ASP A 100 1.43 -23.38 -3.10
CA ASP A 100 1.34 -23.51 -4.55
C ASP A 100 1.20 -22.15 -5.23
N ASN A 101 1.57 -22.06 -6.51
CA ASN A 101 1.34 -20.88 -7.36
C ASN A 101 -0.15 -20.69 -7.69
N THR A 102 -0.94 -20.26 -6.72
CA THR A 102 -2.39 -20.08 -6.83
C THR A 102 -2.86 -18.79 -6.16
N TYR A 103 -3.99 -18.24 -6.61
CA TYR A 103 -4.62 -17.09 -5.96
C TYR A 103 -5.13 -17.43 -4.55
N ALA A 104 -5.51 -18.68 -4.30
CA ALA A 104 -5.90 -19.13 -2.97
C ALA A 104 -4.72 -19.02 -1.98
N SER A 105 -3.54 -19.47 -2.40
CA SER A 105 -2.30 -19.31 -1.63
C SER A 105 -1.93 -17.85 -1.40
N ALA A 106 -2.09 -16.99 -2.43
CA ALA A 106 -1.83 -15.56 -2.29
C ALA A 106 -2.79 -14.89 -1.29
N HIS A 107 -4.05 -15.34 -1.24
CA HIS A 107 -4.98 -14.90 -0.20
C HIS A 107 -4.59 -15.39 1.19
N GLU A 108 -4.14 -16.63 1.33
CA GLU A 108 -3.64 -17.16 2.60
C GLU A 108 -2.43 -16.34 3.11
N ALA A 109 -1.54 -15.92 2.20
CA ALA A 109 -0.44 -15.03 2.55
C ALA A 109 -0.93 -13.68 3.13
N ILE A 110 -2.01 -13.10 2.59
CA ILE A 110 -2.62 -11.87 3.15
C ILE A 110 -3.15 -12.12 4.57
N GLU A 111 -3.85 -13.22 4.80
CA GLU A 111 -4.37 -13.54 6.14
C GLU A 111 -3.23 -13.74 7.15
N LEU A 112 -2.14 -14.41 6.75
CA LEU A 112 -0.95 -14.54 7.58
C LEU A 112 -0.30 -13.18 7.88
N MET A 113 -0.25 -12.26 6.91
CA MET A 113 0.22 -10.89 7.16
C MET A 113 -0.67 -10.17 8.17
N LEU A 114 -1.99 -10.33 8.07
CA LEU A 114 -2.96 -9.74 9.01
C LEU A 114 -2.76 -10.28 10.44
N GLU A 115 -2.65 -11.60 10.59
CA GLU A 115 -2.40 -12.25 11.88
C GLU A 115 -1.05 -11.86 12.49
N SER A 116 -0.02 -11.70 11.65
CA SER A 116 1.34 -11.41 12.09
C SER A 116 1.48 -10.11 12.89
N GLN A 117 0.56 -9.16 12.71
CA GLN A 117 0.54 -7.89 13.44
C GLN A 117 0.37 -8.08 14.95
N LYS A 118 -0.34 -9.16 15.34
CA LYS A 118 -0.57 -9.53 16.75
C LYS A 118 0.50 -10.48 17.29
N SER A 119 1.51 -10.84 16.49
CA SER A 119 2.58 -11.74 16.91
C SER A 119 3.34 -11.14 18.10
N GLU A 120 3.70 -11.94 19.10
CA GLU A 120 4.56 -11.51 20.21
C GLU A 120 6.00 -11.24 19.74
N GLU A 121 6.44 -11.92 18.67
CA GLU A 121 7.78 -11.78 18.10
C GLU A 121 7.89 -10.47 17.31
N SER A 122 8.68 -9.51 17.83
CA SER A 122 8.88 -8.20 17.19
C SER A 122 9.44 -8.28 15.77
N ARG A 123 10.28 -9.29 15.49
CA ARG A 123 10.83 -9.54 14.16
C ARG A 123 9.74 -9.94 13.16
N ILE A 124 8.79 -10.77 13.55
CA ILE A 124 7.66 -11.21 12.73
C ILE A 124 6.76 -10.00 12.43
N ARG A 125 6.38 -9.23 13.47
CA ARG A 125 5.59 -8.00 13.31
C ARG A 125 6.25 -7.03 12.33
N ARG A 126 7.57 -6.86 12.39
CA ARG A 126 8.30 -5.95 11.50
C ARG A 126 8.37 -6.46 10.05
N ILE A 127 8.64 -7.75 9.84
CA ILE A 127 8.89 -8.27 8.49
C ILE A 127 7.60 -8.46 7.68
N CYS A 128 6.47 -8.76 8.34
CA CYS A 128 5.22 -9.05 7.64
C CYS A 128 4.03 -8.22 8.09
N GLY A 129 4.21 -7.43 9.15
CA GLY A 129 3.22 -6.43 9.51
C GLY A 129 3.27 -5.24 8.57
N PHE A 130 2.36 -4.32 8.84
CA PHE A 130 2.20 -3.11 8.08
C PHE A 130 3.05 -2.02 8.73
N GLU A 131 4.10 -1.56 8.05
CA GLU A 131 4.98 -0.52 8.58
C GLU A 131 4.18 0.79 8.79
N PRO A 132 3.97 1.24 10.04
CA PRO A 132 3.10 2.38 10.35
C PRO A 132 3.81 3.72 10.15
N HIS A 133 5.15 3.72 10.05
CA HIS A 133 5.98 4.91 9.90
C HIS A 133 6.43 5.16 8.46
N ASP A 134 6.11 4.24 7.54
CA ASP A 134 6.42 4.36 6.12
C ASP A 134 5.19 4.82 5.33
N ILE A 135 5.36 5.88 4.53
CA ILE A 135 4.36 6.37 3.57
C ILE A 135 4.16 5.39 2.41
N GLY A 136 5.11 4.49 2.19
CA GLY A 136 5.06 3.43 1.19
C GLY A 136 3.77 2.64 1.23
N ASN A 137 3.13 2.58 0.07
CA ASN A 137 1.84 1.95 -0.16
C ASN A 137 0.70 2.48 0.72
N LYS A 138 0.84 3.68 1.30
CA LYS A 138 -0.23 4.40 1.99
C LYS A 138 -0.84 5.41 1.05
N GLY A 139 -2.15 5.60 1.18
CA GLY A 139 -2.92 6.41 0.27
C GLY A 139 -4.21 6.97 0.85
N VAL A 140 -4.93 7.67 0.00
CA VAL A 140 -6.22 8.30 0.27
C VAL A 140 -7.17 7.96 -0.87
N ALA A 141 -8.37 7.50 -0.54
CA ALA A 141 -9.46 7.26 -1.47
C ALA A 141 -10.50 8.37 -1.36
N LYS A 142 -10.91 8.92 -2.50
CA LYS A 142 -12.07 9.79 -2.61
C LYS A 142 -13.10 9.15 -3.52
N ILE A 143 -14.35 9.12 -3.05
CA ILE A 143 -15.47 8.62 -3.82
C ILE A 143 -16.38 9.79 -4.19
N SER A 144 -16.84 9.81 -5.44
CA SER A 144 -17.78 10.81 -5.93
C SER A 144 -18.75 10.13 -6.89
N ASN A 145 -20.00 9.93 -6.46
CA ASN A 145 -20.99 9.10 -7.14
C ASN A 145 -20.41 7.69 -7.43
N ASP A 146 -20.45 7.26 -8.69
CA ASP A 146 -19.93 5.95 -9.13
C ASP A 146 -18.42 5.99 -9.45
N SER A 147 -17.71 7.07 -9.13
CA SER A 147 -16.28 7.17 -9.33
C SER A 147 -15.50 6.97 -8.04
N ILE A 148 -14.39 6.24 -8.14
CA ILE A 148 -13.41 6.11 -7.09
C ILE A 148 -12.07 6.61 -7.61
N LYS A 149 -11.44 7.48 -6.84
CA LYS A 149 -10.07 7.93 -7.04
C LYS A 149 -9.26 7.47 -5.83
N ILE A 150 -8.19 6.74 -6.04
CA ILE A 150 -7.26 6.35 -4.97
C ILE A 150 -5.90 6.93 -5.34
N GLN A 151 -5.32 7.68 -4.42
CA GLN A 151 -3.95 8.15 -4.55
C GLN A 151 -3.08 7.46 -3.50
N PHE A 152 -1.88 7.03 -3.86
CA PHE A 152 -0.96 6.38 -2.92
C PHE A 152 0.49 6.66 -3.28
N TYR A 153 1.36 6.54 -2.29
CA TYR A 153 2.79 6.76 -2.47
C TYR A 153 3.53 5.45 -2.72
N ARG A 154 4.34 5.40 -3.78
CA ARG A 154 5.32 4.33 -3.99
C ARG A 154 6.71 4.81 -3.59
N ILE A 155 7.45 3.93 -2.93
CA ILE A 155 8.84 4.19 -2.56
C ILE A 155 9.74 3.80 -3.74
N GLU A 156 10.52 4.76 -4.21
CA GLU A 156 11.39 4.58 -5.36
C GLU A 156 12.75 5.24 -5.14
N LYS A 157 13.67 4.89 -6.04
CA LYS A 157 14.94 5.60 -6.21
C LYS A 157 14.69 6.85 -7.05
N GLN A 158 15.14 7.99 -6.57
CA GLN A 158 15.15 9.20 -7.38
C GLN A 158 16.06 9.02 -8.62
N LYS A 159 17.27 8.47 -8.45
CA LYS A 159 18.17 8.05 -9.54
C LYS A 159 18.41 6.53 -9.45
N PRO A 160 17.88 5.71 -10.39
CA PRO A 160 17.86 4.24 -10.27
C PRO A 160 19.20 3.55 -10.00
N ARG A 161 20.30 4.11 -10.54
CA ARG A 161 21.65 3.53 -10.44
C ARG A 161 22.51 4.09 -9.31
N ILE A 162 22.07 5.17 -8.66
CA ILE A 162 22.90 5.95 -7.73
C ILE A 162 22.29 5.93 -6.33
N ASP A 163 20.97 6.07 -6.24
CA ASP A 163 20.31 6.31 -4.97
C ASP A 163 19.84 4.99 -4.33
N SER A 164 19.79 4.99 -3.00
CA SER A 164 18.92 4.07 -2.27
C SER A 164 17.46 4.45 -2.47
N PHE A 165 16.53 3.55 -2.11
CA PHE A 165 15.11 3.90 -2.02
C PHE A 165 14.96 5.01 -0.97
N ASN A 166 14.71 6.24 -1.42
CA ASN A 166 14.79 7.44 -0.59
C ASN A 166 13.72 8.49 -0.93
N SER A 167 12.91 8.25 -1.95
CA SER A 167 11.84 9.14 -2.40
C SER A 167 10.51 8.42 -2.44
N ALA A 168 9.44 9.13 -2.09
CA ALA A 168 8.07 8.70 -2.23
C ALA A 168 7.40 9.54 -3.34
N TYR A 169 6.93 8.88 -4.40
CA TYR A 169 6.22 9.53 -5.51
C TYR A 169 4.74 9.18 -5.48
N LEU A 170 3.91 10.16 -5.84
CA LEU A 170 2.46 10.02 -5.85
C LEU A 170 2.00 9.31 -7.12
N TYR A 171 1.09 8.38 -6.94
CA TYR A 171 0.35 7.70 -7.99
C TYR A 171 -1.14 7.95 -7.77
N GLU A 172 -1.89 8.15 -8.85
CA GLU A 172 -3.35 8.22 -8.82
C GLU A 172 -3.95 7.12 -9.69
N ILE A 173 -4.83 6.32 -9.13
CA ILE A 173 -5.68 5.41 -9.89
C ILE A 173 -7.12 5.92 -9.89
N ASN A 174 -7.71 5.94 -11.08
CA ASN A 174 -9.10 6.34 -11.28
C ASN A 174 -9.91 5.13 -11.72
N GLY A 175 -11.07 4.94 -11.09
CA GLY A 175 -11.94 3.79 -11.33
C GLY A 175 -13.42 4.12 -11.29
N ILE A 176 -14.21 3.11 -11.67
CA ILE A 176 -15.68 3.15 -11.68
C ILE A 176 -16.20 2.07 -10.75
N ILE A 177 -16.95 2.46 -9.73
CA ILE A 177 -17.67 1.57 -8.82
C ILE A 177 -18.80 0.90 -9.59
N LYS A 178 -18.86 -0.44 -9.52
CA LYS A 178 -19.91 -1.24 -10.17
C LYS A 178 -20.95 -1.72 -9.16
N SER A 179 -20.53 -1.90 -7.93
CA SER A 179 -21.36 -2.27 -6.78
C SER A 179 -20.58 -1.98 -5.50
N ASP A 180 -21.24 -2.12 -4.35
CA ASP A 180 -20.59 -2.10 -3.03
C ASP A 180 -19.45 -3.13 -2.88
N SER A 181 -19.40 -4.15 -3.75
CA SER A 181 -18.48 -5.28 -3.67
C SER A 181 -17.49 -5.32 -4.83
N GLY A 182 -17.42 -4.28 -5.65
CA GLY A 182 -16.43 -4.24 -6.73
C GLY A 182 -16.40 -2.96 -7.54
N PHE A 183 -15.21 -2.63 -8.01
CA PHE A 183 -14.93 -1.50 -8.89
C PHE A 183 -13.93 -1.90 -9.97
N VAL A 184 -13.83 -1.08 -11.01
CA VAL A 184 -12.90 -1.29 -12.13
C VAL A 184 -11.98 -0.09 -12.22
N ILE A 185 -10.68 -0.32 -12.07
CA ILE A 185 -9.66 0.71 -12.34
C ILE A 185 -9.54 0.89 -13.85
N LYS A 186 -9.55 2.16 -14.27
CA LYS A 186 -9.55 2.61 -15.67
C LYS A 186 -8.22 3.20 -16.11
N ASN A 187 -7.50 3.81 -15.19
CA ASN A 187 -6.16 4.30 -15.45
C ASN A 187 -5.37 4.47 -14.15
N GLU A 188 -4.06 4.49 -14.31
CA GLU A 188 -3.07 4.92 -13.33
C GLU A 188 -2.31 6.13 -13.91
N ILE A 189 -2.09 7.16 -13.09
CA ILE A 189 -1.32 8.35 -13.40
C ILE A 189 -0.09 8.37 -12.48
N GLU A 190 1.09 8.44 -13.09
CA GLU A 190 2.37 8.60 -12.40
C GLU A 190 2.72 10.10 -12.39
N PHE A 191 2.53 10.82 -11.27
CA PHE A 191 2.72 12.28 -11.26
C PHE A 191 4.15 12.70 -11.61
N ARG A 192 5.15 11.92 -11.19
CA ARG A 192 6.57 12.15 -11.49
C ARG A 192 6.84 12.31 -12.99
N THR A 193 6.20 11.51 -13.82
CA THR A 193 6.44 11.46 -15.29
C THR A 193 5.26 12.02 -16.09
N ASN A 194 4.16 12.37 -15.41
CA ASN A 194 2.86 12.69 -16.00
C ASN A 194 2.37 11.61 -16.99
N LYS A 195 2.78 10.37 -16.77
CA LYS A 195 2.41 9.25 -17.62
C LYS A 195 1.09 8.68 -17.14
N THR A 196 0.14 8.53 -18.06
CA THR A 196 -1.11 7.83 -17.81
C THR A 196 -1.05 6.46 -18.48
N THR A 197 -1.27 5.40 -17.70
CA THR A 197 -1.41 4.03 -18.18
C THR A 197 -2.88 3.66 -18.11
N VAL A 198 -3.46 3.18 -19.22
CA VAL A 198 -4.83 2.66 -19.21
C VAL A 198 -4.80 1.28 -18.55
N GLU A 199 -5.64 1.12 -17.54
CA GLU A 199 -5.83 -0.13 -16.83
C GLU A 199 -7.29 -0.56 -17.01
N ASN A 200 -7.57 -1.85 -17.08
CA ASN A 200 -8.94 -2.36 -17.05
C ASN A 200 -9.03 -3.49 -16.04
N THR A 201 -8.56 -3.17 -14.83
CA THR A 201 -8.37 -4.15 -13.75
C THR A 201 -9.60 -4.15 -12.86
N VAL A 202 -10.21 -5.33 -12.70
CA VAL A 202 -11.39 -5.51 -11.86
C VAL A 202 -10.93 -5.83 -10.44
N PHE A 203 -11.41 -5.05 -9.48
CA PHE A 203 -11.22 -5.29 -8.06
C PHE A 203 -12.52 -5.82 -7.44
N GLN A 204 -12.41 -6.92 -6.71
CA GLN A 204 -13.51 -7.60 -6.05
C GLN A 204 -13.34 -7.56 -4.53
N PHE A 205 -14.45 -7.50 -3.81
CA PHE A 205 -14.44 -7.49 -2.36
C PHE A 205 -14.28 -8.89 -1.77
N ARG A 206 -13.39 -9.03 -0.80
CA ARG A 206 -13.29 -10.20 0.08
C ARG A 206 -13.45 -9.76 1.52
N ARG A 207 -14.45 -10.35 2.19
CA ARG A 207 -14.69 -10.14 3.61
C ARG A 207 -13.53 -10.75 4.42
N THR A 208 -13.08 -10.02 5.43
CA THR A 208 -12.19 -10.52 6.48
C THR A 208 -12.54 -9.83 7.79
N GLU A 209 -12.27 -10.48 8.92
CA GLU A 209 -12.50 -9.92 10.25
C GLU A 209 -11.32 -9.05 10.72
N GLN A 210 -10.21 -9.09 10.00
CA GLN A 210 -8.99 -8.37 10.35
C GLN A 210 -8.64 -7.33 9.28
N LYS A 211 -8.23 -6.16 9.73
CA LYS A 211 -7.60 -5.13 8.91
C LYS A 211 -6.23 -4.79 9.47
N PRO A 212 -5.35 -4.16 8.68
CA PRO A 212 -4.16 -3.54 9.23
C PRO A 212 -4.50 -2.59 10.39
N ASP A 213 -3.96 -2.86 11.57
CA ASP A 213 -4.15 -2.03 12.76
C ASP A 213 -3.08 -0.93 12.76
N ILE A 214 -3.26 0.05 11.87
CA ILE A 214 -2.38 1.20 11.75
C ILE A 214 -3.18 2.50 11.69
N ASP A 215 -2.68 3.54 12.37
CA ASP A 215 -3.25 4.88 12.29
C ASP A 215 -3.19 5.43 10.85
N ASN A 216 -4.12 6.33 10.51
CA ASN A 216 -4.03 7.12 9.30
C ASN A 216 -2.72 7.92 9.26
N TYR A 217 -1.83 7.51 8.34
CA TYR A 217 -0.49 8.09 8.23
C TYR A 217 -0.52 9.59 7.93
N PHE A 218 -1.45 10.03 7.09
CA PHE A 218 -1.53 11.43 6.63
C PHE A 218 -1.97 12.36 7.75
N ILE A 219 -2.99 11.97 8.51
CA ILE A 219 -3.44 12.71 9.70
C ILE A 219 -2.34 12.78 10.75
N LYS A 220 -1.68 11.66 11.04
CA LYS A 220 -0.59 11.59 12.03
C LYS A 220 0.63 12.43 11.64
N ASN A 221 0.86 12.64 10.34
CA ASN A 221 2.02 13.34 9.79
C ASN A 221 1.64 14.61 9.02
N ILE A 222 0.54 15.25 9.37
CA ILE A 222 -0.07 16.38 8.65
C ILE A 222 0.94 17.49 8.31
N ASP A 223 1.87 17.82 9.22
CA ASP A 223 2.87 18.88 9.02
C ASP A 223 3.89 18.56 7.91
N ARG A 224 4.00 17.31 7.46
CA ARG A 224 4.83 16.93 6.31
C ARG A 224 4.15 17.25 4.97
N PHE A 225 2.84 17.50 4.98
CA PHE A 225 2.02 17.76 3.79
C PHE A 225 1.63 19.24 3.64
N LYS A 226 1.78 20.06 4.68
CA LYS A 226 1.63 21.52 4.64
C LYS A 226 2.74 22.22 3.85
#